data_AF-A0A958HYX6-F1
#
_entry.id   AF-A0A958HYX6-F1
#
_cell.length_a   1.000
_cell.length_b   1.000
_cell.length_c   1.000
_cell.angle_alpha   90.00
_cell.angle_beta   90.00
_cell.angle_gamma   90.00
#
_symmetry.space_group_name_H-M   'P 1'
#
loop_
_entity.id
_entity.type
_entity.pdbx_description
1 polymer ?
#
loop_
_entity_poly.entity_id
_entity_poly.type
_entity_poly.pdbx_seq_one_letter_code
_entity_poly.pdbx_strand_id
1 'polypeptide(L)'
;MVIDEPGLDRPSNYYTFAEYFKEPSNSKIMTFSNLGNDAILIVPKPETDHSIYSHLANFVRSRAVDQQQEMWRTVGKSLLQKLSAKPVWLNTAGLGVSWLHIRLDDYPKYYIFEPYRQKSLI
;
A
#
# COMPACT_ATOMS: atom_id res chain seq x y z
N MET A 1 19.91 1.78 -3.07
CA MET A 1 19.87 0.40 -3.61
C MET A 1 18.57 0.26 -4.36
N VAL A 2 18.63 -0.03 -5.66
CA VAL A 2 17.46 -0.43 -6.45
C VAL A 2 17.45 -1.95 -6.46
N ILE A 3 16.30 -2.54 -6.21
CA ILE A 3 16.14 -4.00 -6.18
C ILE A 3 15.49 -4.39 -7.50
N ASP A 4 16.14 -5.27 -8.25
CA ASP A 4 15.55 -5.86 -9.43
C ASP A 4 14.47 -6.87 -8.99
N GLU A 5 13.24 -6.61 -9.39
CA GLU A 5 12.06 -7.38 -8.96
C GLU A 5 11.16 -7.69 -10.17
N PRO A 6 11.56 -8.62 -11.04
CA PRO A 6 10.80 -8.97 -12.24
C PRO A 6 9.41 -9.52 -11.91
N GLY A 7 9.21 -10.02 -10.67
CA GLY A 7 7.92 -10.47 -10.18
C GLY A 7 6.88 -9.37 -10.01
N LEU A 8 7.24 -8.10 -10.17
CA LEU A 8 6.32 -6.97 -10.08
C LEU A 8 5.44 -6.81 -11.33
N ASP A 9 5.93 -7.23 -12.51
CA ASP A 9 5.22 -7.15 -13.78
C ASP A 9 4.21 -8.31 -13.93
N ARG A 10 3.13 -8.22 -13.13
CA ARG A 10 2.04 -9.19 -13.11
C ARG A 10 0.71 -8.51 -13.43
N PRO A 11 -0.26 -9.23 -14.02
CA PRO A 11 -1.61 -8.72 -14.19
C PRO A 11 -2.25 -8.36 -12.86
N SER A 12 -3.01 -7.27 -12.86
CA SER A 12 -3.71 -6.79 -11.67
C SER A 12 -4.68 -7.83 -11.11
N ASN A 13 -4.58 -8.14 -9.81
CA ASN A 13 -5.49 -9.07 -9.11
C ASN A 13 -6.55 -8.31 -8.31
N TYR A 14 -7.65 -7.96 -8.99
CA TYR A 14 -8.82 -7.30 -8.39
C TYR A 14 -9.48 -8.13 -7.29
N TYR A 15 -9.60 -9.45 -7.49
CA TYR A 15 -10.45 -10.32 -6.68
C TYR A 15 -10.01 -10.41 -5.22
N THR A 16 -8.72 -10.23 -4.93
CA THR A 16 -8.21 -10.29 -3.56
C THR A 16 -8.83 -9.23 -2.65
N PHE A 17 -9.16 -8.06 -3.18
CA PHE A 17 -9.72 -6.95 -2.40
C PHE A 17 -11.18 -6.64 -2.76
N ALA A 18 -11.83 -7.48 -3.58
CA ALA A 18 -13.16 -7.23 -4.12
C ALA A 18 -14.23 -6.98 -3.05
N GLU A 19 -14.16 -7.68 -1.91
CA GLU A 19 -15.10 -7.48 -0.81
C GLU A 19 -14.98 -6.08 -0.18
N TYR A 20 -13.76 -5.54 -0.06
CA TYR A 20 -13.52 -4.19 0.48
C TYR A 20 -14.02 -3.11 -0.48
N PHE A 21 -14.07 -3.38 -1.79
CA PHE A 21 -14.56 -2.41 -2.78
C PHE A 21 -16.08 -2.23 -2.75
N LYS A 22 -16.82 -3.17 -2.14
CA LYS A 22 -18.28 -3.09 -2.02
C LYS A 22 -18.74 -2.10 -0.95
N GLU A 23 -17.85 -1.65 -0.08
CA GLU A 23 -18.21 -0.72 0.99
C GLU A 23 -18.71 0.62 0.40
N PRO A 24 -19.94 1.05 0.74
CA PRO A 24 -20.52 2.29 0.24
C PRO A 24 -19.78 3.47 0.86
N SER A 25 -18.78 3.97 0.14
CA SER A 25 -17.98 5.11 0.54
C SER A 25 -17.58 5.90 -0.69
N ASN A 26 -17.74 7.22 -0.60
CA ASN A 26 -17.30 8.17 -1.61
C ASN A 26 -15.77 8.28 -1.69
N SER A 27 -15.03 7.63 -0.77
CA SER A 27 -13.58 7.59 -0.83
C SER A 27 -13.13 6.64 -1.94
N LYS A 28 -12.09 7.07 -2.65
CA LYS A 28 -11.40 6.34 -3.72
C LYS A 28 -10.35 5.38 -3.19
N ILE A 29 -10.12 5.39 -1.88
CA ILE A 29 -9.07 4.67 -1.18
C ILE A 29 -9.69 3.88 -0.01
N MET A 30 -9.38 2.60 0.08
CA MET A 30 -9.75 1.75 1.21
C MET A 30 -8.61 1.67 2.21
N THR A 31 -8.95 1.60 3.49
CA THR A 31 -8.00 1.38 4.59
C THR A 31 -8.52 0.28 5.50
N PHE A 32 -7.73 -0.78 5.72
CA PHE A 32 -8.15 -1.92 6.54
C PHE A 32 -6.94 -2.69 7.09
N SER A 33 -7.11 -3.45 8.17
CA SER A 33 -6.07 -4.34 8.70
C SER A 33 -5.84 -5.53 7.76
N ASN A 34 -4.58 -5.95 7.59
CA ASN A 34 -4.30 -7.20 6.90
C ASN A 34 -4.73 -8.41 7.75
N LEU A 35 -4.75 -9.61 7.15
CA LEU A 35 -5.18 -10.86 7.83
C LEU A 35 -4.41 -11.16 9.13
N GLY A 36 -3.12 -10.81 9.17
CA GLY A 36 -2.27 -11.00 10.35
C GLY A 36 -2.48 -9.95 11.45
N ASN A 37 -3.26 -8.89 11.18
CA ASN A 37 -3.44 -7.72 12.04
C ASN A 37 -2.12 -7.05 12.48
N ASP A 38 -1.07 -7.20 11.67
CA ASP A 38 0.26 -6.63 11.89
C ASP A 38 0.59 -5.49 10.91
N ALA A 39 -0.36 -5.14 10.04
CA ALA A 39 -0.26 -4.02 9.13
C ALA A 39 -1.63 -3.40 8.82
N ILE A 40 -1.64 -2.09 8.60
CA ILE A 40 -2.74 -1.41 7.91
C ILE A 40 -2.41 -1.38 6.42
N LEU A 41 -3.38 -1.77 5.59
CA LEU A 41 -3.31 -1.69 4.13
C LEU A 41 -4.11 -0.50 3.64
N ILE A 42 -3.53 0.27 2.72
CA ILE A 42 -4.14 1.43 2.07
C ILE A 42 -4.13 1.14 0.55
N VAL A 43 -5.32 1.03 -0.03
CA VAL A 43 -5.55 0.37 -1.33
C VAL A 43 -6.42 1.24 -2.22
N PRO A 44 -6.06 1.52 -3.48
CA PRO A 44 -6.93 2.27 -4.38
C PRO A 44 -8.10 1.39 -4.82
N LYS A 45 -9.30 1.97 -4.85
CA LYS A 45 -10.47 1.35 -5.48
C LYS A 45 -10.31 1.38 -7.01
N PRO A 46 -10.90 0.43 -7.74
CA PRO A 46 -10.97 0.54 -9.18
C PRO A 46 -11.90 1.68 -9.61
N GLU A 47 -11.37 2.67 -10.30
CA GLU A 47 -12.14 3.73 -10.99
C GLU A 47 -12.02 3.63 -12.51
N THR A 48 -11.04 2.88 -13.01
CA THR A 48 -10.71 2.76 -14.44
C THR A 48 -10.11 1.39 -14.73
N ASP A 49 -9.41 1.23 -15.86
CA ASP A 49 -8.71 0.01 -16.24
C ASP A 49 -7.87 -0.53 -15.06
N HIS A 50 -8.09 -1.80 -14.73
CA HIS A 50 -7.45 -2.47 -13.61
C HIS A 50 -5.91 -2.54 -13.75
N SER A 51 -5.41 -2.50 -14.99
CA SER A 51 -3.98 -2.58 -15.30
C SER A 51 -3.13 -1.55 -14.54
N ILE A 52 -3.70 -0.36 -14.27
CA ILE A 52 -3.00 0.73 -13.57
C ILE A 52 -2.73 0.42 -12.10
N TYR A 53 -3.47 -0.52 -11.51
CA TYR A 53 -3.39 -0.84 -10.08
C TYR A 53 -2.44 -1.99 -9.77
N SER A 54 -1.80 -2.61 -10.75
CA SER A 54 -0.86 -3.74 -10.53
C SER A 54 0.27 -3.42 -9.54
N HIS A 55 0.84 -2.22 -9.61
CA HIS A 55 1.89 -1.74 -8.70
C HIS A 55 2.02 -0.21 -8.71
N LEU A 56 2.83 0.35 -7.78
CA LEU A 56 2.97 1.80 -7.59
C LEU A 56 3.41 2.54 -8.87
N ALA A 57 4.37 2.01 -9.62
CA ALA A 57 4.86 2.67 -10.83
C ALA A 57 3.78 2.83 -11.92
N ASN A 58 2.89 1.85 -12.13
CA ASN A 58 1.78 1.96 -13.07
C ASN A 58 0.75 2.97 -12.57
N PHE A 59 0.45 2.95 -11.27
CA PHE A 59 -0.48 3.88 -10.66
C PHE A 59 -0.02 5.34 -10.79
N VAL A 60 1.26 5.63 -10.51
CA VAL A 60 1.83 6.99 -10.62
C VAL A 60 1.95 7.48 -12.06
N ARG A 61 2.23 6.57 -13.01
CA ARG A 61 2.28 6.92 -14.45
C ARG A 61 0.89 7.12 -15.07
N SER A 62 -0.16 6.63 -14.41
CA SER A 62 -1.53 6.84 -14.86
C SER A 62 -1.97 8.30 -14.73
N ARG A 63 -3.10 8.65 -15.35
CA ARG A 63 -3.72 9.99 -15.25
C ARG A 63 -4.73 10.12 -14.11
N ALA A 64 -4.74 9.18 -13.15
CA ALA A 64 -5.67 9.18 -12.01
C ALA A 64 -5.24 10.17 -10.90
N VAL A 65 -4.99 11.44 -11.25
CA VAL A 65 -4.37 12.44 -10.36
C VAL A 65 -5.17 12.64 -9.06
N ASP A 66 -6.49 12.73 -9.14
CA ASP A 66 -7.34 12.91 -7.95
C ASP A 66 -7.22 11.72 -6.99
N GLN A 67 -7.20 10.49 -7.53
CA GLN A 67 -7.04 9.29 -6.73
C GLN A 67 -5.63 9.18 -6.13
N GLN A 68 -4.59 9.60 -6.87
CA GLN A 68 -3.22 9.68 -6.35
C GLN A 68 -3.11 10.68 -5.20
N GLN A 69 -3.73 11.85 -5.31
CA GLN A 69 -3.74 12.85 -4.24
C GLN A 69 -4.49 12.33 -3.01
N GLU A 70 -5.63 11.67 -3.21
CA GLU A 70 -6.38 11.06 -2.11
C GLU A 70 -5.58 9.94 -1.44
N MET A 71 -4.89 9.10 -2.23
CA MET A 71 -3.98 8.06 -1.72
C MET A 71 -2.96 8.67 -0.74
N TRP A 72 -2.22 9.69 -1.15
CA TRP A 72 -1.20 10.30 -0.30
C TRP A 72 -1.77 11.01 0.92
N ARG A 73 -2.95 11.64 0.80
CA ARG A 73 -3.67 12.21 1.96
C ARG A 73 -4.08 11.12 2.95
N THR A 74 -4.58 9.98 2.47
CA THR A 74 -4.97 8.84 3.30
C THR A 74 -3.74 8.22 3.97
N VAL A 75 -2.63 8.04 3.24
CA VAL A 75 -1.35 7.59 3.82
C VAL A 75 -0.90 8.50 4.96
N GLY A 76 -0.89 9.83 4.75
CA GLY A 76 -0.50 10.78 5.78
C GLY A 76 -1.41 10.71 7.01
N LYS A 77 -2.73 10.67 6.83
CA LYS A 77 -3.70 10.56 7.92
C LYS A 77 -3.53 9.25 8.70
N SER A 78 -3.46 8.12 8.00
CA SER A 78 -3.30 6.80 8.63
C SER A 78 -1.96 6.67 9.36
N LEU A 79 -0.90 7.24 8.81
CA LEU A 79 0.40 7.27 9.48
C LEU A 79 0.32 8.10 10.76
N LEU A 80 -0.20 9.34 10.69
CA LEU A 80 -0.37 10.21 11.87
C LEU A 80 -1.21 9.54 12.98
N GLN A 81 -2.24 8.78 12.61
CA GLN A 81 -3.06 8.03 13.57
C GLN A 81 -2.32 6.85 14.20
N LYS A 82 -1.40 6.21 13.46
CA LYS A 82 -0.65 5.03 13.93
C LYS A 82 0.64 5.40 14.68
N LEU A 83 1.17 6.61 14.47
CA LEU A 83 2.40 7.07 15.11
C LEU A 83 2.31 6.94 16.63
N SER A 84 3.36 6.39 17.22
CA SER A 84 3.51 6.21 18.65
C SER A 84 5.00 6.20 19.01
N ALA A 85 5.34 5.83 20.25
CA ALA A 85 6.74 5.56 20.62
C ALA A 85 7.36 4.39 19.84
N LYS A 86 6.54 3.52 19.22
CA LYS A 86 7.02 2.46 18.34
C LYS A 86 7.09 2.97 16.90
N PRO A 87 8.17 2.66 16.15
CA PRO A 87 8.25 3.01 14.74
C PRO A 87 7.15 2.31 13.92
N VAL A 88 6.82 2.91 12.77
CA VAL A 88 5.91 2.37 11.78
C VAL A 88 6.67 2.21 10.47
N TRP A 89 6.48 1.07 9.79
CA TRP A 89 7.21 0.75 8.57
C TRP A 89 6.31 0.91 7.34
N LEU A 90 6.56 1.97 6.58
CA LEU A 90 5.80 2.34 5.37
C LEU A 90 6.44 1.75 4.10
N ASN A 91 5.76 0.85 3.42
CA ASN A 91 6.27 0.23 2.19
C ASN A 91 5.15 -0.21 1.23
N THR A 92 5.50 -0.58 0.00
CA THR A 92 4.58 -1.20 -0.99
C THR A 92 5.00 -2.63 -1.34
N ALA A 93 5.96 -3.18 -0.60
CA ALA A 93 6.53 -4.48 -0.90
C ALA A 93 5.59 -5.60 -0.43
N GLY A 94 5.51 -6.65 -1.23
CA GLY A 94 4.55 -7.74 -1.04
C GLY A 94 4.04 -8.26 -2.39
N LEU A 95 4.67 -9.33 -2.88
CA LEU A 95 4.37 -9.88 -4.21
C LEU A 95 3.22 -10.90 -4.22
N GLY A 96 2.60 -11.15 -3.06
CA GLY A 96 1.49 -12.09 -2.94
C GLY A 96 0.21 -11.62 -3.63
N VAL A 97 0.07 -10.31 -3.86
CA VAL A 97 -1.11 -9.70 -4.47
C VAL A 97 -0.66 -8.62 -5.44
N SER A 98 -0.93 -8.80 -6.74
CA SER A 98 -0.66 -7.79 -7.77
C SER A 98 -1.77 -6.74 -7.79
N TRP A 99 -1.97 -6.04 -6.68
CA TRP A 99 -2.82 -4.86 -6.62
C TRP A 99 -2.17 -3.91 -5.62
N LEU A 100 -2.00 -2.65 -5.96
CA LEU A 100 -1.28 -1.67 -5.18
C LEU A 100 -1.86 -1.62 -3.78
N HIS A 101 -1.03 -1.92 -2.79
CA HIS A 101 -1.36 -1.75 -1.40
C HIS A 101 -0.15 -1.15 -0.70
N ILE A 102 -0.34 0.07 -0.18
CA ILE A 102 0.62 0.68 0.72
C ILE A 102 0.39 0.05 2.10
N ARG A 103 1.47 -0.34 2.75
CA ARG A 103 1.46 -1.01 4.04
C ARG A 103 2.04 -0.10 5.11
N LEU A 104 1.36 -0.03 6.25
CA LEU A 104 1.89 0.50 7.50
C LEU A 104 2.07 -0.68 8.47
N ASP A 105 3.23 -1.32 8.42
CA ASP A 105 3.56 -2.51 9.20
C ASP A 105 4.04 -2.16 10.62
N ASP A 106 3.86 -3.10 11.56
CA ASP A 106 4.34 -3.05 12.96
C ASP A 106 5.79 -3.56 13.12
N TYR A 107 6.39 -4.07 12.05
CA TYR A 107 7.78 -4.50 11.98
C TYR A 107 8.28 -4.45 10.52
N PRO A 108 9.60 -4.39 10.26
CA PRO A 108 10.15 -4.18 8.92
C PRO A 108 10.11 -5.43 8.02
N LYS A 109 8.94 -6.04 7.82
CA LYS A 109 8.76 -7.35 7.18
C LYS A 109 9.42 -7.48 5.80
N TYR A 110 9.35 -6.43 4.98
CA TYR A 110 9.80 -6.44 3.59
C TYR A 110 10.99 -5.51 3.31
N TYR A 111 11.64 -5.00 4.35
CA TYR A 111 12.82 -4.15 4.19
C TYR A 111 14.05 -5.01 3.98
N ILE A 112 14.67 -4.89 2.83
CA ILE A 112 15.89 -5.64 2.47
C ILE A 112 17.14 -4.89 2.94
N PHE A 113 17.11 -3.55 2.93
CA PHE A 113 18.20 -2.73 3.40
C PHE A 113 18.27 -2.71 4.94
N GLU A 114 19.24 -3.43 5.50
CA GLU A 114 19.41 -3.65 6.94
C GLU A 114 19.35 -2.40 7.82
N PRO A 115 19.97 -1.26 7.46
CA PRO A 115 19.91 -0.05 8.29
C PRO A 115 18.49 0.46 8.55
N TYR A 116 17.53 0.20 7.66
CA TYR A 116 16.13 0.62 7.85
C TYR A 116 15.32 -0.33 8.74
N ARG A 117 15.90 -1.48 9.12
CA ARG A 117 15.27 -2.43 10.05
C ARG A 117 15.59 -2.15 11.52
N GLN A 118 16.57 -1.27 11.77
CA GLN A 118 17.01 -0.98 13.12
C GLN A 118 15.93 -0.20 13.88
N LYS A 119 15.54 -0.74 15.03
CA LYS A 119 14.68 -0.07 16.01
C LYS A 119 15.55 0.89 16.85
N SER A 120 16.28 1.80 16.22
CA SER A 120 17.04 2.79 16.98
C SER A 120 16.07 3.85 17.49
N LEU A 121 15.81 3.78 18.79
CA LEU A 121 15.18 4.83 19.60
C LEU A 121 15.96 6.14 19.38
N ILE A 122 15.23 7.21 19.08
CA ILE A 122 15.66 8.56 19.44
C ILE A 122 15.42 8.71 20.93
#